data_AF-A0A553R2N5-F1
#
_entry.id   AF-A0A553R2N5-F1
#
_cell.length_a   1.000
_cell.length_b   1.000
_cell.length_c   1.000
_cell.angle_alpha   90.00
_cell.angle_beta   90.00
_cell.angle_gamma   90.00
#
_symmetry.space_group_name_H-M   'P 1'
#
loop_
_entity.id
_entity.type
_entity.pdbx_description
1 polymer ?
#
loop_
_entity_poly.entity_id
_entity_poly.type
_entity_poly.pdbx_seq_one_letter_code
_entity_poly.pdbx_strand_id
1 'polypeptide(L)'
;MIWRVCNLLMSVFFSLAAYVQINDPDAAVWMVGYSIPAGLCFLVCCRPQITGQRVKVLLKSTSDGISLHRIFTVMYLIICAEWLLWRRLADLHVLVSSSFGLILAWKVYQEGITDIFQQEEGRESCGLLLTAFWLLLSRRSGRSAVGVMRVCTAAGITAFPFVTWSYYYLHSELRRHWPEHCTTAV
;
A
#
# COMPACT_ATOMS: atom_id res chain seq x y z
N MET A 1 12.97 -2.14 -11.85
CA MET A 1 13.35 -2.93 -10.66
C MET A 1 12.96 -2.22 -9.37
N ILE A 2 13.47 -1.00 -9.12
CA ILE A 2 13.22 -0.21 -7.89
C ILE A 2 11.74 -0.13 -7.49
N TRP A 3 10.83 0.20 -8.42
CA TRP A 3 9.39 0.26 -8.14
C TRP A 3 8.81 -1.02 -7.50
N ARG A 4 9.26 -2.20 -7.96
CA ARG A 4 8.81 -3.49 -7.40
C ARG A 4 9.36 -3.70 -6.00
N VAL A 5 10.64 -3.36 -5.79
CA VAL A 5 11.28 -3.42 -4.48
C VAL A 5 10.55 -2.51 -3.48
N CYS A 6 10.22 -1.28 -3.86
CA CYS A 6 9.43 -0.37 -3.02
C CYS A 6 8.06 -0.96 -2.67
N ASN A 7 7.35 -1.59 -3.61
CA ASN A 7 6.07 -2.23 -3.32
C ASN A 7 6.20 -3.47 -2.43
N LEU A 8 7.28 -4.24 -2.57
CA LEU A 8 7.56 -5.36 -1.67
C LEU A 8 7.84 -4.86 -0.26
N LEU A 9 8.70 -3.86 -0.11
CA LEU A 9 9.02 -3.27 1.19
C LEU A 9 7.77 -2.67 1.86
N MET A 10 6.93 -1.96 1.10
CA MET A 10 5.68 -1.43 1.63
C MET A 10 4.66 -2.52 1.95
N SER A 11 4.63 -3.62 1.20
CA SER A 11 3.82 -4.79 1.54
C SER A 11 4.24 -5.37 2.89
N VAL A 12 5.54 -5.58 3.10
CA VAL A 12 6.09 -6.05 4.39
C VAL A 12 5.77 -5.06 5.51
N PHE A 13 5.95 -3.77 5.28
CA PHE A 13 5.62 -2.73 6.25
C PHE A 13 4.14 -2.77 6.66
N PHE A 14 3.21 -2.82 5.72
CA PHE A 14 1.78 -2.89 6.02
C PHE A 14 1.40 -4.21 6.71
N SER A 15 2.04 -5.33 6.37
CA SER A 15 1.87 -6.58 7.10
C SER A 15 2.35 -6.48 8.54
N LEU A 16 3.49 -5.84 8.80
CA LEU A 16 3.98 -5.58 10.14
C LEU A 16 3.04 -4.64 10.91
N ALA A 17 2.58 -3.57 10.25
CA ALA A 17 1.60 -2.64 10.80
C ALA A 17 0.29 -3.35 11.14
N ALA A 18 -0.14 -4.36 10.37
CA ALA A 18 -1.29 -5.19 10.74
C ALA A 18 -1.00 -6.08 11.95
N TYR A 19 0.19 -6.69 11.99
CA TYR A 19 0.58 -7.65 13.04
C TYR A 19 0.62 -7.00 14.44
N VAL A 20 1.19 -5.80 14.54
CA VAL A 20 1.33 -5.11 15.84
C VAL A 20 0.00 -4.74 16.49
N GLN A 21 -1.10 -4.70 15.72
CA GLN A 21 -2.44 -4.35 16.22
C GLN A 21 -3.15 -5.49 16.95
N ILE A 22 -2.57 -6.69 17.04
CA ILE A 22 -3.21 -7.85 17.67
C ILE A 22 -3.59 -7.61 19.15
N ASN A 23 -2.90 -6.68 19.80
CA ASN A 23 -3.11 -6.33 21.21
C ASN A 23 -4.07 -5.15 21.40
N ASP A 24 -4.54 -4.52 20.31
CA ASP A 24 -5.43 -3.37 20.39
C ASP A 24 -6.88 -3.80 20.65
N PRO A 25 -7.68 -2.99 21.37
CA PRO A 25 -9.09 -3.30 21.63
C PRO A 25 -9.94 -3.42 20.35
N ASP A 26 -9.53 -2.76 19.27
CA ASP A 26 -10.17 -2.75 17.94
C ASP A 26 -9.28 -3.39 16.85
N ALA A 27 -8.40 -4.32 17.25
CA ALA A 27 -7.47 -5.07 16.42
C ALA A 27 -8.03 -5.49 15.05
N ALA A 28 -9.26 -6.01 15.03
CA ALA A 28 -9.88 -6.54 13.81
C ALA A 28 -9.99 -5.49 12.70
N VAL A 29 -10.37 -4.25 13.03
CA VAL A 29 -10.55 -3.18 12.04
C VAL A 29 -9.20 -2.79 11.46
N TRP A 30 -8.19 -2.62 12.30
CA TRP A 30 -6.86 -2.18 11.90
C TRP A 30 -6.07 -3.27 11.17
N MET A 31 -6.16 -4.51 11.62
CA MET A 31 -5.56 -5.66 10.94
C MET A 31 -6.11 -5.80 9.51
N VAL A 32 -7.43 -5.68 9.32
CA VAL A 32 -8.04 -5.69 7.98
C VAL A 32 -7.62 -4.44 7.19
N GLY A 33 -7.63 -3.29 7.86
CA GLY A 33 -7.21 -1.99 7.32
C GLY A 33 -5.82 -2.04 6.69
N TYR A 34 -4.85 -2.69 7.35
CA TYR A 34 -3.46 -2.77 6.86
C TYR A 34 -3.16 -4.02 6.02
N SER A 35 -3.86 -5.14 6.22
CA SER A 35 -3.63 -6.36 5.43
C SER A 35 -4.10 -6.23 3.97
N ILE A 36 -5.19 -5.49 3.71
CA ILE A 36 -5.65 -5.21 2.33
C ILE A 36 -4.57 -4.47 1.51
N PRO A 37 -4.03 -3.32 1.93
CA PRO A 37 -2.99 -2.64 1.19
C PRO A 37 -1.69 -3.45 1.13
N ALA A 38 -1.38 -4.26 2.15
CA ALA A 38 -0.25 -5.18 2.10
C ALA A 38 -0.37 -6.16 0.92
N GLY A 39 -1.53 -6.80 0.76
CA GLY A 39 -1.83 -7.71 -0.36
C GLY A 39 -1.83 -7.00 -1.70
N LEU A 40 -2.45 -5.81 -1.78
CA LEU A 40 -2.46 -5.01 -3.02
C LEU A 40 -1.04 -4.61 -3.45
N CYS A 41 -0.17 -4.23 -2.52
CA CYS A 41 1.24 -3.92 -2.80
C CYS A 41 2.01 -5.16 -3.26
N PHE A 42 1.80 -6.30 -2.60
CA PHE A 42 2.40 -7.58 -3.02
C PHE A 42 2.03 -7.94 -4.45
N LEU A 43 0.75 -7.80 -4.81
CA LEU A 43 0.28 -8.03 -6.17
C LEU A 43 0.98 -7.11 -7.19
N VAL A 44 1.21 -5.83 -6.87
CA VAL A 44 1.98 -4.92 -7.74
C VAL A 44 3.43 -5.37 -7.92
N CYS A 45 4.04 -5.95 -6.87
CA CYS A 45 5.39 -6.52 -6.95
C CYS A 45 5.43 -7.76 -7.85
N CYS A 46 4.51 -8.70 -7.64
CA CYS A 46 4.44 -9.98 -8.35
C CYS A 46 4.02 -9.84 -9.82
N ARG A 47 3.34 -8.75 -10.20
CA ARG A 47 2.91 -8.54 -11.58
C ARG A 47 4.13 -8.38 -12.50
N PRO A 48 4.33 -9.27 -13.49
CA PRO A 48 5.23 -8.97 -14.59
C PRO A 48 4.66 -7.74 -15.29
N GLN A 49 5.45 -6.66 -15.36
CA GLN A 49 5.12 -5.52 -16.21
C GLN A 49 5.23 -6.01 -17.64
N ILE A 50 4.16 -6.60 -18.16
CA ILE A 50 4.01 -6.86 -19.58
C ILE A 50 3.79 -5.48 -20.19
N THR A 51 4.91 -4.81 -20.48
CA THR A 51 4.95 -3.49 -21.10
C THR A 51 4.04 -3.52 -22.32
N GLY A 52 3.06 -2.62 -22.40
CA GLY A 52 2.07 -2.57 -23.48
C GLY A 52 2.65 -2.49 -24.90
N GLN A 53 3.96 -2.24 -25.04
CA GLN A 53 4.67 -2.36 -26.31
C GLN A 53 4.89 -3.81 -26.76
N ARG A 54 5.17 -4.77 -25.86
CA ARG A 54 5.33 -6.19 -26.25
C ARG A 54 4.00 -6.82 -26.67
N VAL A 55 2.88 -6.43 -26.06
CA VAL A 55 1.54 -6.90 -26.45
C VAL A 55 1.17 -6.36 -27.83
N LYS A 56 1.43 -5.08 -28.13
CA LYS A 56 1.18 -4.52 -29.47
C LYS A 56 2.05 -5.17 -30.54
N VAL A 57 3.30 -5.50 -30.24
CA VAL A 57 4.21 -6.22 -31.14
C VAL A 57 3.75 -7.67 -31.35
N LEU A 58 3.34 -8.37 -30.30
CA LEU A 58 2.78 -9.73 -30.41
C LEU A 58 1.46 -9.77 -31.18
N LEU A 59 0.57 -8.79 -30.97
CA LEU A 59 -0.68 -8.69 -31.74
C LEU A 59 -0.43 -8.37 -33.21
N LYS A 60 0.62 -7.61 -33.54
CA LYS A 60 0.98 -7.29 -34.93
C LYS A 60 1.76 -8.41 -35.63
N SER A 61 2.50 -9.23 -34.88
CA SER A 61 3.34 -10.30 -35.42
C SER A 61 2.59 -11.60 -35.75
N THR A 62 1.32 -11.72 -35.37
CA THR A 62 0.62 -13.03 -35.32
C THR A 62 -0.74 -13.00 -36.00
N SER A 63 -0.86 -12.31 -37.13
CA SER A 63 -2.05 -12.33 -37.98
C SER A 63 -2.31 -13.69 -38.64
N ASP A 64 -1.45 -14.70 -38.43
CA ASP A 64 -1.43 -15.92 -39.24
C ASP A 64 -1.87 -17.21 -38.50
N GLY A 65 -2.39 -17.15 -37.26
CA GLY A 65 -2.77 -18.36 -36.49
C GLY A 65 -4.00 -18.25 -35.58
N ILE A 66 -5.14 -18.81 -36.00
CA ILE A 66 -6.47 -18.69 -35.36
C ILE A 66 -6.54 -19.29 -33.93
N SER A 67 -5.80 -20.37 -33.65
CA SER A 67 -5.88 -21.08 -32.35
C SER A 67 -5.10 -20.36 -31.23
N LEU A 68 -3.89 -19.87 -31.54
CA LEU A 68 -3.06 -19.10 -30.61
C LEU A 68 -3.69 -17.74 -30.25
N HIS A 69 -4.30 -17.05 -31.22
CA HIS A 69 -4.98 -15.78 -30.99
C HIS A 69 -6.07 -15.87 -29.91
N ARG A 70 -6.84 -16.98 -29.89
CA ARG A 70 -7.88 -17.22 -28.87
C ARG A 70 -7.28 -17.38 -27.47
N ILE A 71 -6.19 -18.13 -27.33
CA ILE A 71 -5.48 -18.32 -26.06
C ILE A 71 -4.92 -16.98 -25.55
N PHE A 72 -4.26 -16.21 -26.41
CA PHE A 72 -3.74 -14.89 -26.04
C PHE A 72 -4.85 -13.90 -25.65
N THR A 73 -5.99 -13.94 -26.33
CA THR A 73 -7.15 -13.09 -26.02
C THR A 73 -7.74 -13.46 -24.65
N VAL A 74 -7.95 -14.74 -24.35
CA VAL A 74 -8.46 -15.20 -23.05
C VAL A 74 -7.48 -14.84 -21.93
N MET A 75 -6.18 -15.06 -22.13
CA MET A 75 -5.15 -14.68 -21.16
C MET A 75 -5.13 -13.16 -20.91
N TYR A 76 -5.25 -12.35 -21.96
CA TYR A 76 -5.31 -10.88 -21.83
C TYR A 76 -6.56 -10.43 -21.07
N LEU A 77 -7.72 -11.04 -21.34
CA LEU A 77 -8.97 -10.74 -20.63
C LEU A 77 -8.87 -11.10 -19.14
N ILE A 78 -8.26 -12.23 -18.79
CA ILE A 78 -8.02 -12.61 -17.38
C ILE A 78 -7.12 -11.59 -16.70
N ILE A 79 -5.98 -11.22 -17.30
CA ILE A 79 -5.07 -10.21 -16.76
C ILE A 79 -5.76 -8.85 -16.59
N CYS A 80 -6.61 -8.47 -17.55
CA CYS A 80 -7.42 -7.25 -17.47
C CYS A 80 -8.46 -7.31 -16.35
N ALA A 81 -9.14 -8.44 -16.17
CA ALA A 81 -10.13 -8.63 -15.12
C ALA A 81 -9.48 -8.56 -13.73
N GLU A 82 -8.35 -9.25 -13.53
CA GLU A 82 -7.59 -9.18 -12.28
C GLU A 82 -7.02 -7.78 -12.00
N TRP A 83 -6.61 -7.05 -13.03
CA TRP A 83 -6.15 -5.65 -12.85
C TRP A 83 -7.31 -4.71 -12.54
N LEU A 84 -8.46 -4.91 -13.16
CA LEU A 84 -9.67 -4.15 -12.87
C LEU A 84 -10.10 -4.41 -11.42
N LEU A 85 -10.10 -5.67 -10.98
CA LEU A 85 -10.40 -6.05 -9.60
C LEU A 85 -9.44 -5.38 -8.62
N TRP A 86 -8.12 -5.47 -8.85
CA TRP A 86 -7.11 -4.78 -8.04
C TRP A 86 -7.42 -3.28 -7.92
N ARG A 87 -7.78 -2.63 -9.04
CA ARG A 87 -8.08 -1.20 -9.06
C ARG A 87 -9.37 -0.87 -8.31
N ARG A 88 -10.41 -1.69 -8.41
CA ARG A 88 -11.67 -1.50 -7.68
C ARG A 88 -11.45 -1.67 -6.17
N LEU A 89 -10.72 -2.70 -5.76
CA LEU A 89 -10.36 -2.90 -4.36
C LEU A 89 -9.51 -1.76 -3.81
N ALA A 90 -8.51 -1.30 -4.57
CA ALA A 90 -7.70 -0.16 -4.20
C ALA A 90 -8.53 1.14 -4.10
N ASP A 91 -9.41 1.41 -5.07
CA ASP A 91 -10.27 2.61 -5.07
C ASP A 91 -11.26 2.59 -3.89
N LEU A 92 -11.86 1.42 -3.59
CA LEU A 92 -12.73 1.23 -2.44
C LEU A 92 -11.97 1.44 -1.13
N HIS A 93 -10.78 0.85 -1.00
CA HIS A 93 -9.97 0.97 0.20
C HIS A 93 -9.51 2.42 0.40
N VAL A 94 -9.05 3.10 -0.65
CA VAL A 94 -8.72 4.54 -0.59
C VAL A 94 -9.92 5.35 -0.09
N LEU A 95 -11.13 5.07 -0.58
CA LEU A 95 -12.35 5.75 -0.13
C LEU A 95 -12.59 5.53 1.37
N VAL A 96 -12.63 4.27 1.81
CA VAL A 96 -12.87 3.89 3.21
C VAL A 96 -11.80 4.47 4.13
N SER A 97 -10.52 4.31 3.79
CA SER A 97 -9.39 4.86 4.56
C SER A 97 -9.42 6.37 4.63
N SER A 98 -9.83 7.07 3.56
CA SER A 98 -9.94 8.52 3.57
C SER A 98 -11.09 8.98 4.48
N SER A 99 -12.23 8.29 4.44
CA SER A 99 -13.37 8.58 5.31
C SER A 99 -13.01 8.37 6.79
N PHE A 100 -12.43 7.23 7.16
CA PHE A 100 -11.99 6.96 8.54
C PHE A 100 -10.87 7.90 8.97
N GLY A 101 -9.90 8.16 8.09
CA GLY A 101 -8.79 9.08 8.37
C GLY A 101 -9.26 10.50 8.63
N LEU A 102 -10.30 10.98 7.93
CA LEU A 102 -10.91 12.29 8.19
C LEU A 102 -11.66 12.34 9.53
N ILE A 103 -12.37 11.27 9.89
CA ILE A 103 -13.06 11.18 11.18
C ILE A 103 -12.04 11.24 12.33
N LEU A 104 -10.95 10.48 12.24
CA LEU A 104 -9.87 10.50 13.23
C LEU A 104 -9.12 11.82 13.24
N ALA A 105 -8.81 12.39 12.07
CA ALA A 105 -8.17 13.71 11.98
C ALA A 105 -9.04 14.80 12.62
N TRP A 106 -10.37 14.72 12.46
CA TRP A 106 -11.30 15.64 13.12
C TRP A 106 -11.28 15.47 14.64
N LYS A 107 -11.27 14.22 15.14
CA LYS A 107 -11.14 13.92 16.57
C LYS A 107 -9.83 14.46 17.13
N VAL A 108 -8.70 14.17 16.49
CA VAL A 108 -7.35 14.68 16.83
C VAL A 108 -7.34 16.22 16.90
N TYR A 109 -8.00 16.88 15.95
CA TYR A 109 -8.13 18.33 15.94
C TYR A 109 -8.97 18.87 17.12
N GLN A 110 -10.11 18.24 17.40
CA GLN A 110 -11.00 18.63 18.51
C GLN A 110 -10.34 18.44 19.88
N GLU A 111 -9.58 17.35 20.05
CA GLU A 111 -8.90 17.02 21.30
C GLU A 111 -7.60 17.81 21.52
N GLY A 112 -7.18 18.61 20.53
CA GLY A 112 -5.98 19.44 20.64
C GLY A 112 -4.68 18.63 20.75
N ILE A 113 -4.65 17.41 20.18
CA ILE A 113 -3.48 16.53 20.24
C ILE A 113 -2.36 17.13 19.39
N THR A 114 -1.27 17.54 20.04
CA THR A 114 -0.07 18.06 19.37
C THR A 114 0.97 16.98 19.08
N ASP A 115 1.06 15.97 19.95
CA ASP A 115 2.01 14.87 19.83
C ASP A 115 1.46 13.72 18.99
N ILE A 116 1.26 13.97 17.69
CA ILE A 116 0.57 13.08 16.75
C ILE A 116 1.15 11.65 16.74
N PHE A 117 2.48 11.50 16.80
CA PHE A 117 3.10 10.17 16.77
C PHE A 117 3.09 9.45 18.12
N GLN A 118 2.90 10.18 19.22
CA GLN A 118 2.84 9.59 20.56
C GLN A 118 1.46 9.03 20.87
N GLN A 119 0.42 9.65 20.32
CA GLN A 119 -0.94 9.16 20.44
C GLN A 119 -1.27 8.11 19.39
N GLU A 120 -2.00 7.08 19.81
CA GLU A 120 -2.45 5.96 18.97
C GLU A 120 -3.28 6.44 17.78
N GLU A 121 -4.30 7.27 18.04
CA GLU A 121 -5.20 7.87 17.05
C GLU A 121 -4.44 8.65 15.97
N GLY A 122 -3.35 9.33 16.34
CA GLY A 122 -2.53 10.08 15.41
C GLY A 122 -1.67 9.17 14.52
N ARG A 123 -1.15 8.06 15.07
CA ARG A 123 -0.45 7.03 14.29
C ARG A 123 -1.39 6.33 13.31
N GLU A 124 -2.59 5.99 13.76
CA GLU A 124 -3.63 5.38 12.94
C GLU A 124 -4.07 6.29 11.77
N SER A 125 -4.34 7.56 12.05
CA SER A 125 -4.64 8.55 11.04
C SER A 125 -3.50 8.67 10.00
N CYS A 126 -2.24 8.73 10.47
CA CYS A 126 -1.07 8.75 9.60
C CYS A 126 -0.93 7.47 8.76
N GLY A 127 -1.23 6.30 9.34
CA GLY A 127 -1.23 5.01 8.64
C GLY A 127 -2.27 4.94 7.53
N LEU A 128 -3.48 5.45 7.77
CA LEU A 128 -4.54 5.55 6.75
C LEU A 128 -4.17 6.53 5.63
N LEU A 129 -3.58 7.68 5.96
CA LEU A 129 -3.07 8.65 4.97
C LEU A 129 -1.98 8.04 4.10
N LEU A 130 -1.02 7.35 4.70
CA LEU A 130 0.06 6.66 3.99
C LEU A 130 -0.51 5.58 3.06
N THR A 131 -1.49 4.81 3.54
CA THR A 131 -2.19 3.79 2.75
C THR A 131 -2.88 4.40 1.54
N ALA A 132 -3.69 5.45 1.74
CA ALA A 132 -4.40 6.13 0.67
C ALA A 132 -3.43 6.68 -0.38
N PHE A 133 -2.38 7.38 0.07
CA PHE A 133 -1.37 7.94 -0.82
C PHE A 133 -0.64 6.85 -1.61
N TRP A 134 -0.23 5.77 -0.96
CA TRP A 134 0.52 4.68 -1.61
C TRP A 134 -0.32 3.96 -2.67
N LEU A 135 -1.59 3.67 -2.38
CA LEU A 135 -2.50 3.05 -3.35
C LEU A 135 -2.78 3.98 -4.54
N LEU A 136 -2.95 5.28 -4.31
CA LEU A 136 -3.08 6.28 -5.39
C LEU A 136 -1.82 6.34 -6.25
N LEU A 137 -0.63 6.31 -5.64
CA LEU A 137 0.64 6.28 -6.34
C LEU A 137 0.78 5.00 -7.17
N SER A 138 0.26 3.87 -6.67
CA SER A 138 0.34 2.54 -7.31
C SER A 138 -0.74 2.30 -8.38
N ARG A 139 -1.82 3.10 -8.37
CA ARG A 139 -2.98 2.97 -9.27
C ARG A 139 -2.65 2.94 -10.75
N ARG A 140 -1.55 3.59 -11.16
CA ARG A 140 -1.13 3.69 -12.58
C ARG A 140 -0.05 2.68 -12.98
N SER A 141 0.35 1.77 -12.10
CA SER A 141 1.53 0.91 -12.31
C SER A 141 1.37 -0.19 -13.37
N GLY A 142 0.17 -0.40 -13.92
CA GLY A 142 -0.08 -1.34 -15.02
C GLY A 142 -0.26 -0.73 -16.42
N ARG A 143 -0.23 0.60 -16.56
CA ARG A 143 -0.55 1.27 -17.84
C ARG A 143 0.66 1.68 -18.68
N SER A 144 1.77 2.04 -18.03
CA SER A 144 2.98 2.56 -18.69
C SER A 144 4.20 2.31 -17.82
N ALA A 145 5.39 2.55 -18.37
CA ALA A 145 6.61 2.65 -17.57
C ALA A 145 6.39 3.64 -16.41
N VAL A 146 6.87 3.27 -15.23
CA VAL A 146 6.81 4.14 -14.04
C VAL A 146 7.85 5.24 -14.22
N GLY A 147 7.40 6.49 -14.35
CA GLY A 147 8.30 7.63 -14.52
C GLY A 147 9.21 7.85 -13.31
N VAL A 148 10.38 8.46 -13.56
CA VAL A 148 11.43 8.69 -12.55
C VAL A 148 10.89 9.39 -11.30
N MET A 149 10.08 10.44 -11.46
CA MET A 149 9.47 11.16 -10.32
C MET A 149 8.70 10.22 -9.39
N ARG A 150 7.87 9.32 -9.93
CA ARG A 150 7.11 8.34 -9.13
C ARG A 150 8.02 7.37 -8.40
N VAL A 151 9.13 6.96 -9.03
CA VAL A 151 10.12 6.07 -8.42
C VAL A 151 10.86 6.78 -7.28
N CYS A 152 11.28 8.04 -7.48
CA CYS A 152 11.92 8.84 -6.45
C CYS A 152 10.99 9.07 -5.25
N THR A 153 9.73 9.48 -5.50
CA THR A 153 8.72 9.61 -4.45
C THR A 153 8.50 8.30 -3.70
N ALA A 154 8.36 7.18 -4.41
CA ALA A 154 8.20 5.87 -3.80
C ALA A 154 9.40 5.49 -2.93
N ALA A 155 10.63 5.70 -3.41
CA ALA A 155 11.84 5.40 -2.65
C ALA A 155 11.92 6.23 -1.36
N GLY A 156 11.63 7.53 -1.42
CA GLY A 156 11.63 8.41 -0.25
C GLY A 156 10.57 8.00 0.78
N ILE A 157 9.35 7.72 0.33
CA ILE A 157 8.27 7.30 1.23
C ILE A 157 8.55 5.93 1.84
N THR A 158 9.08 4.99 1.07
CA THR A 158 9.44 3.66 1.60
C THR A 158 10.53 3.77 2.65
N ALA A 159 11.47 4.70 2.55
CA ALA A 159 12.51 4.88 3.56
C ALA A 159 11.97 5.43 4.89
N PHE A 160 10.93 6.28 4.85
CA PHE A 160 10.43 7.00 6.02
C PHE A 160 10.04 6.07 7.19
N PRO A 161 9.20 5.03 7.03
CA PRO A 161 8.82 4.16 8.14
C PRO A 161 10.01 3.44 8.79
N PHE A 162 11.01 3.02 8.01
CA PHE A 162 12.20 2.36 8.56
C PHE A 162 13.08 3.32 9.34
N VAL A 163 13.26 4.54 8.84
CA VAL A 163 14.02 5.59 9.54
C VAL A 163 13.32 5.97 10.84
N THR A 164 12.01 6.22 10.77
CA THR A 164 11.20 6.57 11.95
C THR A 164 11.25 5.43 12.96
N TRP A 165 11.01 4.19 12.55
CA TRP A 165 11.06 3.04 13.46
C TRP A 165 12.44 2.87 14.12
N SER A 166 13.52 2.98 13.34
CA SER A 166 14.89 2.92 13.87
C SER A 166 15.14 4.04 14.89
N TYR A 167 14.65 5.24 14.62
CA TYR A 167 14.77 6.38 15.52
C TYR A 167 14.07 6.13 16.88
N TYR A 168 12.83 5.63 16.88
CA TYR A 168 12.10 5.28 18.11
C TYR A 168 12.67 4.05 18.82
N TYR A 169 13.30 3.14 18.08
CA TYR A 169 13.99 2.00 18.67
C TYR A 169 15.21 2.46 19.48
N LEU A 170 16.01 3.37 18.93
CA LEU A 170 17.19 3.93 19.58
C LEU A 170 16.85 4.90 20.72
N HIS A 171 15.75 5.64 20.61
CA HIS A 171 15.29 6.63 21.58
C HIS A 171 14.09 6.10 22.37
N SER A 172 14.34 5.14 23.26
CA SER A 172 13.29 4.49 24.05
C SER A 172 12.52 5.46 24.96
N GLU A 173 13.10 6.61 25.32
CA GLU A 173 12.42 7.66 26.07
C GLU A 173 11.15 8.18 25.39
N LEU A 174 11.11 8.15 24.06
CA LEU A 174 9.94 8.57 23.28
C LEU A 174 8.76 7.61 23.45
N ARG A 175 9.00 6.37 23.88
CA ARG A 175 7.96 5.34 24.07
C ARG A 175 7.48 5.20 25.51
N ARG A 176 8.03 5.99 26.44
CA ARG A 176 7.74 5.87 27.89
C ARG A 176 6.29 6.15 28.27
N HIS A 177 5.59 6.93 27.46
CA HIS A 177 4.19 7.32 27.71
C HIS A 177 3.20 6.59 26.81
N TRP A 178 3.63 5.54 26.09
CA TRP A 178 2.72 4.77 25.26
C TRP A 178 1.74 3.96 26.14
N PRO A 179 0.50 3.75 25.68
CA PRO A 179 -0.44 2.86 26.36
C PRO A 179 0.16 1.47 26.57
N GLU A 180 -0.18 0.81 27.68
CA GLU A 180 0.41 -0.51 28.02
C GLU A 180 0.21 -1.54 26.91
N HIS A 181 -0.93 -1.52 26.22
CA HIS A 181 -1.24 -2.43 25.11
C HIS A 181 -0.31 -2.23 23.90
N CYS A 182 0.28 -1.04 23.72
CA CYS A 182 1.26 -0.76 22.67
C CYS A 182 2.71 -1.19 23.04
N THR A 183 2.98 -1.55 24.30
CA THR A 183 4.35 -1.83 24.77
C THR A 183 4.79 -3.28 24.58
N THR A 184 3.83 -4.20 24.37
CA THR A 184 4.07 -5.64 24.30
C THR A 184 4.32 -6.16 22.88
N ALA A 185 4.15 -5.31 21.85
CA ALA A 185 4.31 -5.66 20.44
C ALA A 185 5.74 -5.46 19.90
N VAL A 186 6.75 -5.33 20.79
CA VAL A 186 8.16 -5.08 20.44
C VAL A 186 9.00 -6.34 20.62
#